data_AF-A0A9D6QGK6-F1
#
_entry.id   AF-A0A9D6QGK6-F1
#
_cell.length_a   1.000
_cell.length_b   1.000
_cell.length_c   1.000
_cell.angle_alpha   90.00
_cell.angle_beta   90.00
_cell.angle_gamma   90.00
#
_symmetry.space_group_name_H-M   'P 1'
#
loop_
_entity.id
_entity.type
_entity.pdbx_description
1 polymer ?
#
loop_
_entity_poly.entity_id
_entity_poly.type
_entity_poly.pdbx_seq_one_letter_code
_entity_poly.pdbx_strand_id
1 'polypeptide(L)'
;MDITPSDVKKFYNKIPKDSLFYYSADAVIGQIVRVAKVSPQQEEEAKARLEAIRDRILKGENFNELAKKYSEDPTAQSNGGEMGYFGRGAMVPEFEAMAFKLRKGELSQPFKSQYGFHIMQLIDRRGNEYNSRHILIAAAPSQSDIDRATHFLDSLRRKLVKDSIKFEVAAKLFSDDATTKGTNGYFTDREGGMKVAIDKTLDPAVYFVIDTMKVGHYSKPLRYRTSEQKEAVRIIYFKEKLPPHAANLNDDWHRIQSAALAEKKDKAITKWFLKARQDVFINIDPTYNGCKILE
;
A
#
# COMPACT_ATOMS: atom_id res chain seq x y z
N MET A 1 4.13 10.21 26.95
CA MET A 1 5.43 10.22 27.66
C MET A 1 6.44 10.70 26.65
N ASP A 2 7.04 11.85 26.91
CA ASP A 2 7.85 12.54 25.92
C ASP A 2 9.32 12.46 26.30
N ILE A 3 10.20 12.60 25.31
CA ILE A 3 11.65 12.58 25.51
C ILE A 3 12.26 13.89 25.07
N THR A 4 13.10 14.48 25.92
CA THR A 4 13.77 15.74 25.60
C THR A 4 15.04 15.50 24.78
N PRO A 5 15.51 16.48 23.99
CA PRO A 5 16.80 16.38 23.32
C PRO A 5 17.99 16.09 24.27
N SER A 6 17.91 16.58 25.51
CA SER A 6 18.91 16.28 26.55
C SER A 6 18.88 14.82 26.97
N ASP A 7 17.70 14.23 27.12
CA ASP A 7 17.53 12.80 27.42
C ASP A 7 18.12 11.93 26.31
N VAL A 8 17.88 12.29 25.04
CA VAL A 8 18.44 11.58 23.87
C VAL A 8 19.97 11.60 23.89
N LYS A 9 20.57 12.78 24.12
CA LYS A 9 22.03 12.90 24.23
C LYS A 9 22.60 12.09 25.40
N LYS A 10 21.93 12.09 26.56
CA LYS A 10 22.33 11.30 27.73
C LYS A 10 22.24 9.80 27.46
N PHE A 11 21.19 9.35 26.76
CA PHE A 11 21.06 7.96 26.34
C PHE A 11 22.24 7.56 25.44
N TYR A 12 22.49 8.32 24.38
CA TYR A 12 23.58 8.05 23.44
C TYR A 12 24.96 8.03 24.12
N ASN A 13 25.25 9.01 24.98
CA ASN A 13 26.55 9.11 25.65
C ASN A 13 26.84 7.98 26.65
N LYS A 14 25.83 7.18 27.03
CA LYS A 14 26.03 5.99 27.89
C LYS A 14 26.48 4.77 27.12
N ILE A 15 26.29 4.74 25.80
CA ILE A 15 26.62 3.59 24.97
C ILE A 15 28.14 3.60 24.72
N PRO A 16 28.87 2.54 25.09
CA PRO A 16 30.28 2.42 24.75
C PRO A 16 30.49 2.54 23.23
N LYS A 17 31.58 3.19 22.80
CA LYS A 17 31.81 3.48 21.37
C LYS A 17 31.91 2.22 20.51
N ASP A 18 32.45 1.14 21.06
CA ASP A 18 32.57 -0.19 20.45
C ASP A 18 31.24 -0.96 20.44
N SER A 19 30.26 -0.50 21.21
CA SER A 19 28.90 -1.05 21.31
C SER A 19 27.86 -0.24 20.53
N LEU A 20 28.29 0.81 19.80
CA LEU A 20 27.39 1.57 18.93
C LEU A 20 26.89 0.69 17.79
N PHE A 21 25.59 0.78 17.52
CA PHE A 21 24.98 0.07 16.41
C PHE A 21 25.63 0.51 15.09
N TYR A 22 25.92 -0.45 14.21
CA TYR A 22 26.49 -0.19 12.89
C TYR A 22 25.40 -0.27 11.84
N TYR A 23 25.10 0.85 11.18
CA TYR A 23 24.10 0.90 10.12
C TYR A 23 24.71 0.53 8.76
N SER A 24 23.91 -0.13 7.94
CA SER A 24 24.17 -0.25 6.50
C SER A 24 24.12 1.13 5.84
N ALA A 25 24.39 1.19 4.53
CA ALA A 25 24.21 2.43 3.80
C ALA A 25 22.74 2.86 3.85
N ASP A 26 22.49 4.14 4.05
CA ASP A 26 21.16 4.75 3.95
C ASP A 26 21.05 5.59 2.67
N ALA A 27 19.83 5.86 2.25
CA ALA A 27 19.54 6.80 1.17
C ALA A 27 18.29 7.63 1.45
N VAL A 28 18.28 8.85 0.89
CA VAL A 28 17.04 9.62 0.72
C VAL A 28 16.59 9.42 -0.72
N ILE A 29 15.46 8.75 -0.87
CA ILE A 29 14.92 8.35 -2.18
C ILE A 29 13.49 8.87 -2.28
N GLY A 30 13.16 9.48 -3.40
CA GLY A 30 11.79 9.89 -3.71
C GLY A 30 11.23 9.22 -4.95
N GLN A 31 9.91 9.27 -5.09
CA GLN A 31 9.23 8.87 -6.32
C GLN A 31 8.12 9.85 -6.71
N ILE A 32 7.85 9.89 -8.01
CA ILE A 32 6.62 10.50 -8.56
C ILE A 32 5.98 9.44 -9.44
N VAL A 33 4.73 9.10 -9.14
CA VAL A 33 3.97 8.06 -9.83
C VAL A 33 2.87 8.71 -10.66
N ARG A 34 2.63 8.18 -11.85
CA ARG A 34 1.49 8.54 -12.69
C ARG A 34 0.73 7.27 -13.05
N VAL A 35 -0.52 7.16 -12.60
CA VAL A 35 -1.37 6.02 -12.95
C VAL A 35 -1.77 6.15 -14.43
N ALA A 36 -1.69 5.03 -15.17
CA ALA A 36 -2.14 4.99 -16.55
C ALA A 36 -3.67 5.09 -16.57
N LYS A 37 -4.19 6.22 -17.07
CA LYS A 37 -5.62 6.44 -17.15
C LYS A 37 -6.21 5.60 -18.27
N VAL A 38 -7.09 4.68 -17.90
CA VAL A 38 -7.90 3.89 -18.82
C VAL A 38 -8.67 4.83 -19.74
N SER A 39 -8.51 4.64 -21.05
CA SER A 39 -9.21 5.44 -22.05
C SER A 39 -10.69 5.04 -22.17
N PRO A 40 -11.58 5.94 -22.63
CA PRO A 40 -12.98 5.61 -22.89
C PRO A 40 -13.14 4.42 -23.83
N GLN A 41 -12.22 4.24 -24.78
CA GLN A 41 -12.19 3.09 -25.67
C GLN A 41 -11.98 1.78 -24.90
N GLN A 42 -11.01 1.72 -23.97
CA GLN A 42 -10.80 0.53 -23.14
C GLN A 42 -11.99 0.24 -22.23
N GLU A 43 -12.68 1.28 -21.74
CA GLU A 43 -13.92 1.11 -21.00
C GLU A 43 -15.05 0.51 -21.87
N GLU A 44 -15.22 0.99 -23.10
CA GLU A 44 -16.21 0.45 -24.03
C GLU A 44 -15.86 -0.98 -24.45
N GLU A 45 -14.58 -1.31 -24.65
CA GLU A 45 -14.13 -2.68 -24.94
C GLU A 45 -14.46 -3.64 -23.79
N ALA A 46 -14.22 -3.24 -22.54
CA ALA A 46 -14.58 -4.03 -21.36
C ALA A 46 -16.10 -4.23 -21.26
N LYS A 47 -16.87 -3.16 -21.50
CA LYS A 47 -18.33 -3.20 -21.53
C LYS A 47 -18.86 -4.11 -22.64
N ALA A 48 -18.36 -3.99 -23.86
CA ALA A 48 -18.77 -4.81 -25.01
C ALA A 48 -18.46 -6.30 -24.79
N ARG A 49 -17.34 -6.63 -24.13
CA ARG A 49 -17.03 -8.02 -23.73
C ARG A 49 -18.08 -8.57 -22.77
N LEU A 50 -18.50 -7.77 -21.78
CA LEU A 50 -19.56 -8.16 -20.86
C LEU A 50 -20.93 -8.26 -21.53
N GLU A 51 -21.25 -7.39 -22.49
CA GLU A 51 -22.47 -7.50 -23.30
C GLU A 51 -22.47 -8.83 -24.07
N ALA A 52 -21.36 -9.20 -24.69
CA ALA A 52 -21.23 -10.50 -25.37
C ALA A 52 -21.38 -11.70 -24.42
N ILE A 53 -20.83 -11.63 -23.20
CA ILE A 53 -21.00 -12.66 -22.17
C ILE A 53 -22.47 -12.73 -21.72
N ARG A 54 -23.10 -11.58 -21.52
CA ARG A 54 -24.51 -11.48 -21.14
C ARG A 54 -25.42 -12.13 -22.18
N ASP A 55 -25.19 -11.86 -23.46
CA ASP A 55 -25.97 -12.44 -24.55
C ASP A 55 -25.86 -13.96 -24.60
N ARG A 56 -24.69 -14.51 -24.26
CA ARG A 56 -24.48 -15.96 -24.14
C ARG A 56 -25.28 -16.56 -22.99
N ILE A 57 -25.31 -15.89 -21.83
CA ILE A 57 -26.14 -16.30 -20.70
C ILE A 57 -27.62 -16.30 -21.08
N LEU A 58 -28.08 -15.26 -21.79
CA LEU A 58 -29.47 -15.18 -22.26
C LEU A 58 -29.82 -16.27 -23.28
N LYS A 59 -28.84 -16.75 -24.05
CA LYS A 59 -28.98 -17.90 -24.96
C LYS A 59 -28.91 -19.26 -24.26
N GLY A 60 -28.75 -19.27 -22.93
CA GLY A 60 -28.80 -20.49 -22.11
C GLY A 60 -27.44 -21.05 -21.71
N GLU A 61 -26.33 -20.38 -22.00
CA GLU A 61 -25.03 -20.80 -21.47
C GLU A 61 -24.97 -20.65 -19.94
N ASN A 62 -24.27 -21.56 -19.27
CA ASN A 62 -24.19 -21.59 -17.82
C ASN A 62 -23.40 -20.38 -17.27
N PHE A 63 -24.04 -19.55 -16.46
CA PHE A 63 -23.43 -18.37 -15.85
C PHE A 63 -22.15 -18.71 -15.08
N ASN A 64 -22.18 -19.76 -14.25
CA ASN A 64 -21.06 -20.10 -13.36
C ASN A 64 -19.82 -20.50 -14.17
N GLU A 65 -20.00 -21.21 -15.29
CA GLU A 65 -18.89 -21.58 -16.17
C GLU A 65 -18.31 -20.37 -16.91
N LEU A 66 -19.16 -19.43 -17.34
CA LEU A 66 -18.71 -18.16 -17.91
C LEU A 66 -18.00 -17.28 -16.87
N ALA A 67 -18.49 -17.26 -15.62
CA ALA A 67 -17.86 -16.54 -14.53
C ALA A 67 -16.47 -17.10 -14.22
N LYS A 68 -16.33 -18.41 -14.06
CA LYS A 68 -15.02 -19.06 -13.84
C LYS A 68 -14.02 -18.78 -14.97
N LYS A 69 -14.51 -18.67 -16.21
CA LYS A 69 -13.68 -18.53 -17.40
C LYS A 69 -13.26 -17.09 -17.68
N TYR A 70 -14.14 -16.12 -17.46
CA TYR A 70 -13.94 -14.74 -17.91
C TYR A 70 -13.91 -13.72 -16.78
N SER A 71 -14.48 -14.02 -15.61
CA SER A 71 -14.50 -13.04 -14.53
C SER A 71 -13.09 -12.80 -13.99
N GLU A 72 -12.76 -11.54 -13.82
CA GLU A 72 -11.51 -11.08 -13.20
C GLU A 72 -11.67 -10.88 -11.68
N ASP A 73 -12.83 -11.21 -11.11
CA ASP A 73 -12.98 -11.35 -9.67
C ASP A 73 -12.16 -12.57 -9.17
N PRO A 74 -11.23 -12.41 -8.22
CA PRO A 74 -10.39 -13.51 -7.74
C PRO A 74 -11.17 -14.72 -7.18
N THR A 75 -12.38 -14.49 -6.68
CA THR A 75 -13.23 -15.54 -6.10
C THR A 75 -14.01 -16.32 -7.16
N ALA A 76 -14.21 -15.75 -8.36
CA ALA A 76 -15.09 -16.31 -9.38
C ALA A 76 -14.66 -17.70 -9.86
N GLN A 77 -13.35 -17.99 -9.84
CA GLN A 77 -12.82 -19.29 -10.24
C GLN A 77 -13.31 -20.43 -9.33
N SER A 78 -13.51 -20.17 -8.03
CA SER A 78 -13.92 -21.19 -7.06
C SER A 78 -15.43 -21.22 -6.82
N ASN A 79 -16.09 -20.06 -6.78
CA ASN A 79 -17.52 -19.95 -6.46
C ASN A 79 -18.44 -19.78 -7.68
N GLY A 80 -17.90 -19.71 -8.90
CA GLY A 80 -18.72 -19.45 -10.10
C GLY A 80 -19.33 -18.04 -10.14
N GLY A 81 -18.72 -17.09 -9.44
CA GLY A 81 -19.16 -15.71 -9.32
C GLY A 81 -20.25 -15.49 -8.27
N GLU A 82 -20.67 -16.52 -7.52
CA GLU A 82 -21.67 -16.38 -6.45
C GLU A 82 -21.05 -15.78 -5.18
N MET A 83 -21.65 -14.69 -4.71
CA MET A 83 -21.14 -13.91 -3.59
C MET A 83 -21.70 -14.39 -2.25
N GLY A 84 -22.85 -15.07 -2.25
CA GLY A 84 -23.57 -15.42 -1.01
C GLY A 84 -24.41 -14.26 -0.49
N TYR A 85 -24.94 -14.39 0.73
CA TYR A 85 -25.81 -13.38 1.32
C TYR A 85 -25.03 -12.19 1.87
N PHE A 86 -25.41 -11.01 1.41
CA PHE A 86 -24.92 -9.74 1.93
C PHE A 86 -26.07 -8.86 2.41
N GLY A 87 -25.85 -8.20 3.55
CA GLY A 87 -26.70 -7.13 4.06
C GLY A 87 -26.40 -5.78 3.41
N ARG A 88 -27.24 -4.79 3.69
CA ARG A 88 -27.04 -3.40 3.25
C ARG A 88 -25.74 -2.80 3.78
N GLY A 89 -25.05 -2.06 2.93
CA GLY A 89 -23.79 -1.38 3.25
C GLY A 89 -22.56 -2.28 3.25
N ALA A 90 -22.72 -3.59 2.96
CA ALA A 90 -21.60 -4.52 2.91
C ALA A 90 -20.84 -4.47 1.57
N MET A 91 -21.50 -4.00 0.50
CA MET A 91 -20.93 -3.90 -0.84
C MET A 91 -20.75 -2.45 -1.28
N VAL A 92 -19.94 -2.25 -2.32
CA VAL A 92 -19.77 -0.91 -2.93
C VAL A 92 -21.12 -0.38 -3.45
N PRO A 93 -21.37 0.94 -3.37
CA PRO A 93 -22.69 1.52 -3.62
C PRO A 93 -23.30 1.15 -4.97
N GLU A 94 -22.49 1.08 -6.04
CA GLU A 94 -22.95 0.76 -7.39
C GLU A 94 -23.42 -0.70 -7.50
N PHE A 95 -22.72 -1.62 -6.84
CA PHE A 95 -23.06 -3.04 -6.82
C PHE A 95 -24.35 -3.26 -6.05
N GLU A 96 -24.45 -2.67 -4.86
CA GLU A 96 -25.67 -2.74 -4.05
C GLU A 96 -26.87 -2.13 -4.79
N ALA A 97 -26.72 -0.93 -5.35
CA ALA A 97 -27.78 -0.26 -6.09
C ALA A 97 -28.30 -1.13 -7.26
N MET A 98 -27.41 -1.88 -7.93
CA MET A 98 -27.85 -2.83 -8.96
C MET A 98 -28.61 -4.02 -8.36
N ALA A 99 -28.07 -4.67 -7.33
CA ALA A 99 -28.72 -5.80 -6.68
C ALA A 99 -30.13 -5.45 -6.17
N PHE A 100 -30.33 -4.22 -5.68
CA PHE A 100 -31.63 -3.75 -5.22
C PHE A 100 -32.62 -3.42 -6.35
N LYS A 101 -32.15 -3.13 -7.57
CA LYS A 101 -32.99 -2.89 -8.74
C LYS A 101 -33.49 -4.18 -9.40
N LEU A 102 -32.72 -5.26 -9.30
CA LEU A 102 -33.06 -6.53 -9.95
C LEU A 102 -34.16 -7.28 -9.21
N ARG A 103 -34.99 -8.00 -9.97
CA ARG A 103 -35.90 -9.03 -9.48
C ARG A 103 -35.15 -10.36 -9.33
N LYS A 104 -35.69 -11.26 -8.53
CA LYS A 104 -35.14 -12.61 -8.36
C LYS A 104 -35.04 -13.30 -9.73
N GLY A 105 -33.86 -13.82 -10.05
CA GLY A 105 -33.51 -14.45 -11.32
C GLY A 105 -33.14 -13.48 -12.45
N GLU A 106 -33.33 -12.17 -12.28
CA GLU A 106 -33.07 -11.17 -13.32
C GLU A 106 -31.57 -10.93 -13.52
N LEU A 107 -31.15 -10.85 -14.78
CA LEU A 107 -29.79 -10.52 -15.20
C LEU A 107 -29.68 -9.06 -15.62
N SER A 108 -28.80 -8.31 -14.96
CA SER A 108 -28.58 -6.89 -15.22
C SER A 108 -27.99 -6.60 -16.59
N GLN A 109 -28.12 -5.35 -17.03
CA GLN A 109 -27.20 -4.79 -18.02
C GLN A 109 -25.81 -4.56 -17.38
N PRO A 110 -24.74 -4.40 -18.18
CA PRO A 110 -23.44 -4.02 -17.65
C PRO A 110 -23.50 -2.70 -16.89
N PHE A 111 -22.86 -2.65 -15.72
CA PHE A 111 -22.75 -1.44 -14.90
C PHE A 111 -21.34 -1.29 -14.35
N LYS A 112 -20.94 -0.06 -14.06
CA LYS A 112 -19.57 0.29 -13.64
C LYS A 112 -19.47 0.43 -12.13
N SER A 113 -18.37 -0.04 -11.55
CA SER A 113 -17.92 0.27 -10.19
C SER A 113 -16.45 0.69 -10.20
N GLN A 114 -15.88 0.95 -9.02
CA GLN A 114 -14.43 1.21 -8.88
C GLN A 114 -13.53 0.03 -9.29
N TYR A 115 -14.07 -1.19 -9.39
CA TYR A 115 -13.32 -2.40 -9.78
C TYR A 115 -13.40 -2.72 -11.27
N GLY A 116 -14.28 -2.07 -12.03
CA GLY A 116 -14.48 -2.33 -13.45
C GLY A 116 -15.95 -2.39 -13.82
N PHE A 117 -16.26 -3.13 -14.88
CA PHE A 117 -17.64 -3.38 -15.30
C PHE A 117 -18.13 -4.73 -14.79
N HIS A 118 -19.42 -4.79 -14.49
CA HIS A 118 -20.06 -5.97 -13.95
C HIS A 118 -21.34 -6.28 -14.70
N ILE A 119 -21.65 -7.56 -14.85
CA ILE A 119 -23.04 -8.03 -14.99
C ILE A 119 -23.39 -8.84 -13.74
N MET A 120 -24.62 -8.70 -13.28
CA MET A 120 -25.10 -9.33 -12.04
C MET A 120 -26.40 -10.07 -12.30
N GLN A 121 -26.55 -11.23 -11.67
CA GLN A 121 -27.84 -11.88 -11.50
C GLN A 121 -28.21 -11.97 -10.03
N LEU A 122 -29.42 -11.54 -9.68
CA LEU A 122 -29.95 -11.71 -8.33
C LEU A 122 -30.47 -13.14 -8.16
N ILE A 123 -29.87 -13.90 -7.23
CA ILE A 123 -30.25 -15.30 -6.97
C ILE A 123 -31.42 -15.37 -6.01
N ASP A 124 -31.33 -14.65 -4.88
CA ASP A 124 -32.36 -14.65 -3.85
C ASP A 124 -32.35 -13.36 -3.03
N ARG A 125 -33.47 -13.08 -2.35
CA ARG A 125 -33.62 -11.93 -1.47
C ARG A 125 -34.40 -12.32 -0.22
N ARG A 126 -33.88 -11.96 0.95
CA ARG A 126 -34.46 -12.28 2.27
C ARG A 126 -34.40 -11.06 3.17
N GLY A 127 -35.53 -10.38 3.34
CA GLY A 127 -35.57 -9.13 4.10
C GLY A 127 -34.61 -8.09 3.53
N ASN A 128 -33.62 -7.68 4.33
CA ASN A 128 -32.59 -6.73 3.95
C ASN A 128 -31.33 -7.37 3.35
N GLU A 129 -31.28 -8.69 3.25
CA GLU A 129 -30.16 -9.43 2.67
C GLU A 129 -30.47 -9.89 1.25
N TYR A 130 -29.44 -10.00 0.42
CA TYR A 130 -29.54 -10.49 -0.94
C TYR A 130 -28.37 -11.41 -1.27
N ASN A 131 -28.64 -12.44 -2.07
CA ASN A 131 -27.62 -13.28 -2.68
C ASN A 131 -27.60 -13.01 -4.19
N SER A 132 -26.40 -12.78 -4.72
CA SER A 132 -26.18 -12.49 -6.13
C SER A 132 -24.96 -13.22 -6.66
N ARG A 133 -24.92 -13.39 -7.97
CA ARG A 133 -23.71 -13.76 -8.70
C ARG A 133 -23.36 -12.72 -9.73
N HIS A 134 -22.08 -12.53 -10.01
CA HIS A 134 -21.61 -11.53 -10.96
C HIS A 134 -20.43 -12.02 -11.80
N ILE A 135 -20.20 -11.34 -12.92
CA ILE A 135 -18.97 -11.44 -13.72
C ILE A 135 -18.38 -10.04 -13.78
N LEU A 136 -17.10 -9.92 -13.41
CA LEU A 136 -16.33 -8.68 -13.44
C LEU A 136 -15.37 -8.71 -14.63
N ILE A 137 -15.32 -7.63 -15.41
CA ILE A 137 -14.25 -7.37 -16.37
C ILE A 137 -13.67 -5.99 -16.03
N ALA A 138 -12.41 -5.94 -15.60
CA ALA A 138 -11.73 -4.68 -15.36
C ALA A 138 -11.30 -4.08 -16.70
N ALA A 139 -11.51 -2.78 -16.85
CA ALA A 139 -10.93 -2.05 -17.97
C ALA A 139 -9.45 -1.81 -17.65
N ALA A 140 -8.56 -2.47 -18.38
CA ALA A 140 -7.12 -2.27 -18.26
C ALA A 140 -6.66 -1.13 -19.18
N PRO A 141 -5.64 -0.34 -18.81
CA PRO A 141 -5.08 0.65 -19.70
C PRO A 141 -4.36 -0.01 -20.88
N SER A 142 -4.53 0.54 -22.07
CA SER A 142 -3.82 0.11 -23.28
C SER A 142 -2.34 0.53 -23.22
N GLN A 143 -1.52 0.01 -24.15
CA GLN A 143 -0.14 0.48 -24.31
C GLN A 143 -0.07 2.00 -24.52
N SER A 144 -0.98 2.55 -25.33
CA SER A 144 -1.04 3.99 -25.57
C SER A 144 -1.38 4.79 -24.30
N ASP A 145 -2.16 4.22 -23.38
CA ASP A 145 -2.52 4.85 -22.11
C ASP A 145 -1.30 4.92 -21.17
N ILE A 146 -0.48 3.87 -21.17
CA ILE A 146 0.80 3.80 -20.46
C ILE A 146 1.82 4.75 -21.09
N ASP A 147 1.85 4.88 -22.42
CA ASP A 147 2.75 5.79 -23.13
C ASP A 147 2.42 7.25 -22.82
N ARG A 148 1.13 7.61 -22.68
CA ARG A 148 0.74 8.96 -22.23
C ARG A 148 1.25 9.26 -20.82
N ALA A 149 1.14 8.32 -19.88
CA ALA A 149 1.72 8.48 -18.54
C ALA A 149 3.26 8.59 -18.59
N THR A 150 3.90 7.82 -19.46
CA THR A 150 5.35 7.84 -19.69
C THR A 150 5.82 9.19 -20.24
N HIS A 151 5.20 9.69 -21.30
CA HIS A 151 5.53 10.99 -21.89
C HIS A 151 5.30 12.16 -20.93
N PHE A 152 4.25 12.06 -20.10
CA PHE A 152 4.01 13.03 -19.05
C PHE A 152 5.17 13.05 -18.05
N LEU A 153 5.57 11.89 -17.53
CA LEU A 153 6.66 11.81 -16.56
C LEU A 153 8.03 12.15 -17.18
N ASP A 154 8.29 11.83 -18.44
CA ASP A 154 9.53 12.27 -19.10
C ASP A 154 9.58 13.80 -19.21
N SER A 155 8.46 14.42 -19.58
CA SER A 155 8.35 15.88 -19.64
C SER A 155 8.53 16.54 -18.27
N LEU A 156 7.94 15.96 -17.22
CA LEU A 156 8.13 16.41 -15.83
C LEU A 156 9.59 16.23 -15.38
N ARG A 157 10.21 15.08 -15.69
CA ARG A 157 11.62 14.80 -15.40
C ARG A 157 12.54 15.84 -16.03
N ARG A 158 12.30 16.24 -17.29
CA ARG A 158 13.09 17.30 -17.93
C ARG A 158 13.00 18.65 -17.21
N LYS A 159 11.84 18.97 -16.60
CA LYS A 159 11.68 20.18 -15.78
C LYS A 159 12.43 20.07 -14.45
N LEU A 160 12.39 18.89 -13.81
CA LEU A 160 13.13 18.60 -12.58
C LEU A 160 14.65 18.68 -12.80
N VAL A 161 15.16 18.09 -13.87
CA VAL A 161 16.60 18.13 -14.22
C VAL A 161 17.07 19.57 -14.51
N LYS A 162 16.20 20.43 -15.03
CA LYS A 162 16.49 21.86 -15.27
C LYS A 162 16.23 22.75 -14.06
N ASP A 163 15.92 22.17 -12.90
CA ASP A 163 15.53 22.87 -11.67
C ASP A 163 14.38 23.88 -11.84
N SER A 164 13.56 23.70 -12.88
CA SER A 164 12.42 24.60 -13.16
C SER A 164 11.24 24.35 -12.22
N ILE A 165 11.26 23.25 -11.47
CA ILE A 165 10.31 22.91 -10.42
C ILE A 165 11.03 22.07 -9.36
N LYS A 166 10.74 22.31 -8.08
CA LYS A 166 11.28 21.49 -6.98
C LYS A 166 10.59 20.13 -6.94
N PHE A 167 11.36 19.10 -6.57
CA PHE A 167 10.84 17.72 -6.51
C PHE A 167 9.61 17.60 -5.63
N GLU A 168 9.65 18.19 -4.45
CA GLU A 168 8.57 18.15 -3.45
C GLU A 168 7.27 18.75 -4.00
N VAL A 169 7.41 19.87 -4.74
CA VAL A 169 6.28 20.54 -5.38
C VAL A 169 5.73 19.67 -6.51
N ALA A 170 6.60 19.09 -7.34
CA ALA A 170 6.19 18.19 -8.41
C ALA A 170 5.49 16.93 -7.87
N ALA A 171 6.02 16.33 -6.80
CA ALA A 171 5.43 15.17 -6.15
C ALA A 171 4.04 15.48 -5.60
N LYS A 172 3.89 16.61 -4.90
CA LYS A 172 2.61 17.03 -4.33
C LYS A 172 1.54 17.30 -5.41
N LEU A 173 1.93 17.97 -6.50
CA LEU A 173 1.00 18.39 -7.56
C LEU A 173 0.66 17.28 -8.55
N PHE A 174 1.63 16.41 -8.88
CA PHE A 174 1.51 15.51 -10.02
C PHE A 174 1.61 14.02 -9.68
N SER A 175 2.08 13.65 -8.49
CA SER A 175 2.12 12.24 -8.10
C SER A 175 0.72 11.73 -7.78
N ASP A 176 0.36 10.59 -8.35
CA ASP A 176 -0.82 9.81 -8.01
C ASP A 176 -0.54 8.84 -6.85
N ASP A 177 0.69 8.78 -6.34
CA ASP A 177 1.05 7.97 -5.18
C ASP A 177 0.61 8.63 -3.87
N ALA A 178 -0.41 8.07 -3.23
CA ALA A 178 -0.89 8.54 -1.93
C ALA A 178 0.10 8.26 -0.80
N THR A 179 0.91 7.20 -0.91
CA THR A 179 1.82 6.75 0.17
C THR A 179 2.92 7.77 0.41
N THR A 180 3.59 8.25 -0.64
CA THR A 180 4.67 9.24 -0.50
C THR A 180 4.21 10.69 -0.60
N LYS A 181 2.97 10.97 -1.04
CA LYS A 181 2.47 12.35 -1.13
C LYS A 181 2.48 13.08 0.22
N GLY A 182 2.22 12.36 1.32
CA GLY A 182 2.28 12.91 2.68
C GLY A 182 3.70 13.27 3.14
N THR A 183 4.72 12.69 2.52
CA THR A 183 6.14 12.84 2.85
C THR A 183 6.88 13.56 1.72
N ASN A 184 6.18 14.45 1.01
CA ASN A 184 6.71 15.25 -0.11
C ASN A 184 7.34 14.42 -1.24
N GLY A 185 6.87 13.20 -1.44
CA GLY A 185 7.34 12.26 -2.45
C GLY A 185 8.51 11.38 -2.01
N TYR A 186 8.94 11.45 -0.74
CA TYR A 186 10.05 10.64 -0.22
C TYR A 186 9.58 9.35 0.43
N PHE A 187 10.35 8.27 0.26
CA PHE A 187 10.18 7.07 1.07
C PHE A 187 10.51 7.35 2.53
N THR A 188 9.88 6.60 3.42
CA THR A 188 10.16 6.65 4.85
C THR A 188 10.47 5.26 5.38
N ASP A 189 11.31 5.21 6.40
CA ASP A 189 11.50 4.01 7.20
C ASP A 189 10.27 3.71 8.07
N ARG A 190 10.35 2.66 8.88
CA ARG A 190 9.27 2.23 9.78
C ARG A 190 8.99 3.22 10.90
N GLU A 191 9.93 4.13 11.18
CA GLU A 191 9.82 5.14 12.23
C GLU A 191 9.35 6.50 11.68
N GLY A 192 9.25 6.64 10.35
CA GLY A 192 8.84 7.87 9.67
C GLY A 192 10.01 8.77 9.22
N GLY A 193 11.26 8.32 9.38
CA GLY A 193 12.44 9.02 8.88
C GLY A 193 12.60 8.89 7.36
N MET A 194 13.03 9.95 6.67
CA MET A 194 13.26 9.95 5.22
C MET A 194 14.52 9.17 4.77
N LYS A 195 15.39 8.80 5.71
CA LYS A 195 16.57 7.98 5.44
C LYS A 195 16.18 6.50 5.52
N VAL A 196 16.11 5.86 4.36
CA VAL A 196 15.78 4.44 4.25
C VAL A 196 17.05 3.62 4.07
N ALA A 197 17.13 2.47 4.76
CA ALA A 197 18.26 1.57 4.65
C ALA A 197 18.31 0.93 3.25
N ILE A 198 19.51 0.90 2.67
CA ILE A 198 19.80 0.18 1.43
C ILE A 198 20.15 -1.26 1.80
N ASP A 199 19.15 -2.01 2.24
CA ASP A 199 19.27 -3.42 2.61
C ASP A 199 18.12 -4.25 2.02
N LYS A 200 17.89 -5.45 2.57
CA LYS A 200 16.84 -6.39 2.12
C LYS A 200 15.41 -5.86 2.29
N THR A 201 15.22 -4.75 3.01
CA THR A 201 13.91 -4.13 3.22
C THR A 201 13.53 -3.15 2.12
N LEU A 202 14.49 -2.68 1.32
CA LEU A 202 14.23 -1.79 0.18
C LEU A 202 13.59 -2.58 -0.97
N ASP A 203 12.62 -1.96 -1.66
CA ASP A 203 12.04 -2.50 -2.90
C ASP A 203 13.18 -2.88 -3.89
N PRO A 204 13.30 -4.15 -4.30
CA PRO A 204 14.37 -4.58 -5.20
C PRO A 204 14.43 -3.80 -6.50
N ALA A 205 13.28 -3.40 -7.06
CA ALA A 205 13.23 -2.60 -8.27
C ALA A 205 13.74 -1.17 -8.03
N VAL A 206 13.60 -0.63 -6.82
CA VAL A 206 14.23 0.65 -6.45
C VAL A 206 15.73 0.45 -6.27
N TYR A 207 16.15 -0.61 -5.57
CA TYR A 207 17.57 -0.94 -5.35
C TYR A 207 18.35 -1.00 -6.67
N PHE A 208 17.90 -1.79 -7.65
CA PHE A 208 18.58 -1.92 -8.95
C PHE A 208 18.67 -0.61 -9.72
N VAL A 209 17.69 0.29 -9.57
CA VAL A 209 17.71 1.60 -10.20
C VAL A 209 18.75 2.50 -9.55
N ILE A 210 18.77 2.58 -8.22
CA ILE A 210 19.70 3.48 -7.52
C ILE A 210 21.15 2.98 -7.52
N ASP A 211 21.37 1.66 -7.62
CA ASP A 211 22.71 1.05 -7.64
C ASP A 211 23.56 1.56 -8.82
N THR A 212 22.92 1.81 -9.97
CA THR A 212 23.58 2.33 -11.17
C THR A 212 23.41 3.84 -11.37
N MET A 213 22.65 4.51 -10.48
CA MET A 213 22.30 5.93 -10.61
C MET A 213 23.20 6.82 -9.76
N LYS A 214 23.52 8.00 -10.30
CA LYS A 214 24.26 9.02 -9.54
C LYS A 214 23.35 9.71 -8.53
N VAL A 215 23.89 10.03 -7.36
CA VAL A 215 23.22 10.88 -6.37
C VAL A 215 22.87 12.24 -7.01
N GLY A 216 21.73 12.80 -6.62
CA GLY A 216 21.14 14.02 -7.19
C GLY A 216 20.41 13.82 -8.53
N HIS A 217 20.30 12.60 -9.06
CA HIS A 217 19.70 12.35 -10.37
C HIS A 217 18.34 11.66 -10.31
N TYR A 218 17.60 11.79 -11.41
CA TYR A 218 16.30 11.18 -11.64
C TYR A 218 16.39 10.04 -12.66
N SER A 219 15.75 8.91 -12.36
CA SER A 219 15.60 7.81 -13.31
C SER A 219 14.80 8.24 -14.53
N LYS A 220 14.95 7.53 -15.65
CA LYS A 220 13.94 7.58 -16.73
C LYS A 220 12.59 7.08 -16.18
N PRO A 221 11.45 7.40 -16.83
CA PRO A 221 10.17 6.79 -16.45
C PRO A 221 10.24 5.25 -16.54
N LEU A 222 9.77 4.58 -15.51
CA LEU A 222 9.78 3.13 -15.35
C LEU A 222 8.34 2.63 -15.20
N ARG A 223 8.02 1.48 -15.81
CA ARG A 223 6.76 0.80 -15.51
C ARG A 223 6.69 0.46 -14.02
N TYR A 224 5.50 0.60 -13.47
CA TYR A 224 5.23 0.37 -12.06
C TYR A 224 3.81 -0.12 -11.87
N ARG A 225 3.58 -0.83 -10.79
CA ARG A 225 2.24 -1.24 -10.37
C ARG A 225 2.03 -0.74 -8.95
N THR A 226 0.94 -0.01 -8.73
CA THR A 226 0.64 0.55 -7.40
C THR A 226 0.31 -0.58 -6.40
N SER A 227 0.27 -0.25 -5.12
CA SER A 227 -0.23 -1.17 -4.07
C SER A 227 -1.66 -1.66 -4.35
N GLU A 228 -2.48 -0.82 -4.98
CA GLU A 228 -3.83 -1.13 -5.46
C GLU A 228 -3.85 -1.91 -6.80
N GLN A 229 -2.71 -2.47 -7.23
CA GLN A 229 -2.56 -3.23 -8.48
C GLN A 229 -2.85 -2.44 -9.77
N LYS A 230 -2.90 -1.11 -9.72
CA LYS A 230 -3.12 -0.26 -10.90
C LYS A 230 -1.83 -0.12 -11.71
N GLU A 231 -1.93 -0.27 -13.02
CA GLU A 231 -0.83 -0.02 -13.96
C GLU A 231 -0.44 1.47 -13.94
N ALA A 232 0.84 1.73 -13.77
CA ALA A 232 1.39 3.06 -13.58
C ALA A 232 2.79 3.19 -14.18
N VAL A 233 3.28 4.41 -14.18
CA VAL A 233 4.67 4.74 -14.50
C VAL A 233 5.22 5.55 -13.34
N ARG A 234 6.50 5.39 -13.01
CA ARG A 234 7.16 6.16 -11.96
C ARG A 234 8.50 6.72 -12.42
N ILE A 235 8.92 7.81 -11.78
CA ILE A 235 10.32 8.25 -11.78
C ILE A 235 10.86 8.16 -10.35
N ILE A 236 12.11 7.74 -10.20
CA ILE A 236 12.83 7.66 -8.94
C ILE A 236 13.82 8.82 -8.85
N TYR A 237 13.88 9.47 -7.69
CA TYR A 237 14.86 10.49 -7.37
C TYR A 237 15.83 9.95 -6.32
N PHE A 238 17.11 9.82 -6.66
CA PHE A 238 18.14 9.43 -5.70
C PHE A 238 18.81 10.68 -5.15
N LYS A 239 18.24 11.24 -4.08
CA LYS A 239 18.62 12.55 -3.56
C LYS A 239 19.95 12.52 -2.83
N GLU A 240 20.13 11.53 -1.95
CA GLU A 240 21.26 11.47 -1.04
C GLU A 240 21.62 10.01 -0.75
N LYS A 241 22.91 9.74 -0.53
CA LYS A 241 23.42 8.47 -0.04
C LYS A 241 24.30 8.73 1.18
N LEU A 242 24.04 8.01 2.26
CA LEU A 242 24.88 7.98 3.44
C LEU A 242 25.58 6.62 3.49
N PRO A 243 26.93 6.57 3.43
CA PRO A 243 27.68 5.31 3.53
C PRO A 243 27.43 4.58 4.86
N PRO A 244 27.76 3.29 4.95
CA PRO A 244 27.72 2.56 6.21
C PRO A 244 28.55 3.28 7.29
N HIS A 245 27.97 3.41 8.48
CA HIS A 245 28.55 4.18 9.57
C HIS A 245 28.10 3.64 10.92
N ALA A 246 28.89 3.91 11.96
CA ALA A 246 28.45 3.73 13.33
C ALA A 246 27.44 4.81 13.70
N ALA A 247 26.42 4.45 14.48
CA ALA A 247 25.35 5.34 14.91
C ALA A 247 25.89 6.65 15.47
N ASN A 248 25.35 7.79 15.02
CA ASN A 248 25.78 9.10 15.51
C ASN A 248 24.62 10.11 15.63
N LEU A 249 24.79 11.10 16.51
CA LEU A 249 23.73 12.08 16.82
C LEU A 249 23.35 13.00 15.64
N ASN A 250 24.21 13.14 14.63
CA ASN A 250 23.92 14.00 13.48
C ASN A 250 23.04 13.24 12.48
N ASP A 251 23.40 12.00 12.18
CA ASP A 251 22.75 11.23 11.13
C ASP A 251 21.52 10.44 11.59
N ASP A 252 21.56 9.94 12.83
CA ASP A 252 20.62 8.97 13.37
C ASP A 252 19.75 9.52 14.49
N TRP A 253 19.63 10.85 14.60
CA TRP A 253 18.89 11.48 15.70
C TRP A 253 17.52 10.85 15.94
N HIS A 254 16.74 10.61 14.88
CA HIS A 254 15.41 10.01 14.98
C HIS A 254 15.45 8.59 15.56
N ARG A 255 16.34 7.73 15.05
CA ARG A 255 16.52 6.35 15.53
C ARG A 255 16.99 6.32 16.98
N ILE A 256 17.93 7.19 17.33
CA ILE A 256 18.44 7.32 18.71
C ILE A 256 17.34 7.86 19.64
N GLN A 257 16.53 8.82 19.17
CA GLN A 257 15.38 9.33 19.91
C GLN A 257 14.32 8.24 20.15
N SER A 258 14.00 7.45 19.14
CA SER A 258 13.10 6.29 19.23
C SER A 258 13.62 5.27 20.26
N ALA A 259 14.89 4.90 20.19
CA ALA A 259 15.53 3.96 21.12
C ALA A 259 15.54 4.50 22.56
N ALA A 260 15.88 5.77 22.75
CA ALA A 260 15.88 6.42 24.06
C ALA A 260 14.46 6.51 24.64
N LEU A 261 13.45 6.78 23.81
CA LEU A 261 12.05 6.78 24.23
C LEU A 261 11.58 5.37 24.60
N ALA A 262 11.99 4.35 23.85
CA ALA A 262 11.69 2.95 24.15
C ALA A 262 12.29 2.54 25.51
N GLU A 263 13.56 2.86 25.77
CA GLU A 263 14.21 2.59 27.06
C GLU A 263 13.49 3.33 28.21
N LYS A 264 13.06 4.57 27.98
CA LYS A 264 12.33 5.37 28.97
C LYS A 264 10.95 4.78 29.28
N LYS A 265 10.24 4.31 28.25
CA LYS A 265 8.94 3.61 28.41
C LYS A 265 9.11 2.30 29.16
N ASP A 266 10.12 1.51 28.79
CA ASP A 266 10.43 0.23 29.43
C ASP A 266 10.68 0.43 30.93
N LYS A 267 11.57 1.37 31.30
CA LYS A 267 11.80 1.71 32.72
C LYS A 267 10.56 2.15 33.46
N ALA A 268 9.67 2.91 32.81
CA ALA A 268 8.42 3.34 33.42
C ALA A 268 7.47 2.16 33.64
N ILE A 269 7.36 1.25 32.67
CA ILE A 269 6.58 0.03 32.76
C ILE A 269 7.14 -0.87 33.86
N THR A 270 8.46 -1.12 33.89
CA THR A 270 9.11 -1.91 34.94
C THR A 270 8.85 -1.30 36.32
N LYS A 271 9.01 0.02 36.48
CA LYS A 271 8.75 0.69 37.77
C LYS A 271 7.29 0.58 38.19
N TRP A 272 6.37 0.78 37.24
CA TRP A 272 4.94 0.61 37.50
C TRP A 272 4.62 -0.83 37.89
N PHE A 273 5.14 -1.82 37.16
CA PHE A 273 4.94 -3.24 37.43
C PHE A 273 5.45 -3.62 38.82
N LEU A 274 6.67 -3.24 39.18
CA LEU A 274 7.26 -3.52 40.49
C LEU A 274 6.45 -2.90 41.65
N LYS A 275 5.86 -1.72 41.44
CA LYS A 275 4.97 -1.08 42.42
C LYS A 275 3.62 -1.78 42.48
N ALA A 276 2.94 -1.94 41.34
CA ALA A 276 1.60 -2.53 41.26
C ALA A 276 1.58 -3.96 41.82
N ARG A 277 2.66 -4.72 41.63
CA ARG A 277 2.84 -6.06 42.20
C ARG A 277 2.69 -6.08 43.73
N GLN A 278 3.05 -5.02 44.44
CA GLN A 278 2.93 -4.96 45.89
C GLN A 278 1.48 -4.81 46.35
N ASP A 279 0.60 -4.33 45.46
CA ASP A 279 -0.79 -4.01 45.76
C ASP A 279 -1.77 -5.10 45.27
N VAL A 280 -1.28 -6.18 44.65
CA VAL A 280 -2.11 -7.28 44.10
C VAL A 280 -1.69 -8.64 44.63
N PHE A 281 -2.66 -9.51 44.92
CA PHE A 281 -2.39 -10.89 45.30
C PHE A 281 -2.08 -11.73 44.05
N ILE A 282 -0.85 -12.26 43.97
CA ILE A 282 -0.41 -13.15 42.89
C ILE A 282 -0.16 -14.52 43.51
N ASN A 283 -0.95 -15.51 43.10
CA ASN A 283 -0.74 -16.92 43.44
C ASN A 283 -0.04 -17.63 42.27
N ILE A 284 1.12 -18.22 42.53
CA ILE A 284 1.86 -19.04 41.56
C ILE A 284 1.74 -20.48 42.00
N ASP A 285 1.32 -21.35 41.10
CA ASP A 285 1.25 -22.79 41.37
C ASP A 285 2.64 -23.30 41.81
N PRO A 286 2.74 -24.05 42.94
CA PRO A 286 4.01 -24.49 43.50
C PRO A 286 4.92 -25.23 42.51
N THR A 287 4.36 -25.84 41.47
CA THR A 287 5.09 -26.52 40.39
C THR A 287 6.06 -25.58 39.66
N TYR A 288 5.83 -24.27 39.69
CA TYR A 288 6.64 -23.25 39.01
C TYR A 288 7.58 -22.46 39.94
N ASN A 289 7.69 -22.82 41.22
CA ASN A 289 8.54 -22.10 42.18
C ASN A 289 10.02 -22.04 41.76
N GLY A 290 10.52 -23.08 41.07
CA GLY A 290 11.90 -23.10 40.55
C GLY A 290 12.15 -22.16 39.36
N CYS A 291 11.11 -21.67 38.70
CA CYS A 291 11.22 -20.82 37.51
C CYS A 291 11.44 -19.34 37.84
N LYS A 292 11.31 -18.93 39.10
CA LYS A 292 11.53 -17.54 39.56
C LYS A 292 10.79 -16.50 38.70
N ILE A 293 9.54 -16.80 38.33
CA ILE A 293 8.75 -16.04 37.34
C ILE A 293 8.54 -14.57 37.73
N LEU A 294 8.67 -14.24 39.02
CA LEU A 294 8.51 -12.88 39.55
C LEU A 294 9.84 -12.22 39.97
N GLU A 295 10.99 -12.89 39.81
CA GLU A 295 12.32 -12.29 40.00
C GLU A 295 12.84 -11.73 38.66
#